data_AF-A0A0G0Q2J1-F1
#
_entry.id   AF-A0A0G0Q2J1-F1
#
_cell.length_a   1.000
_cell.length_b   1.000
_cell.length_c   1.000
_cell.angle_alpha   90.00
_cell.angle_beta   90.00
_cell.angle_gamma   90.00
#
_symmetry.space_group_name_H-M   'P 1'
#
loop_
_entity.id
_entity.type
_entity.pdbx_description
1 polymer ?
#
loop_
_entity_poly.entity_id
_entity_poly.type
_entity_poly.pdbx_seq_one_letter_code
_entity_poly.pdbx_strand_id
1 'polypeptide(L)'
;MSKFILSLLLVTSGLGISTAHAKELVNLPVPYISEAPDGLMVKPWNNSCEEASTAMLDEYYAGNRDKKTAKTKAKKSILRYVEIENKVFGYNGNTNAAEMIKIINEYSMYFEAIIKINPTLDDIKNELTADRPIIALLYGKNLNNPRIQFSRSGSYYHTFVIKGFDDETEEFIVNDNGDFTKGLDLRYKYDTILGALRDYALRDYNHKTQLTEKPATVLFTSQRMLVKTVGNNKIYLIKDNKKSYVSSPAVFKTRGWKWSFVQTVSKTWLEKFQSGPAI
;
A
#
# COMPACT_ATOMS: atom_id res chain seq x y z
N MET A 1 -55.39 4.93 -56.60
CA MET A 1 -56.11 5.46 -55.42
C MET A 1 -55.48 4.89 -54.16
N SER A 2 -55.12 5.79 -53.25
CA SER A 2 -54.74 5.63 -51.82
C SER A 2 -53.67 4.63 -51.39
N LYS A 3 -52.56 5.20 -50.93
CA LYS A 3 -51.50 4.60 -50.11
C LYS A 3 -51.97 4.51 -48.65
N PHE A 4 -51.69 3.40 -47.96
CA PHE A 4 -51.58 3.39 -46.50
C PHE A 4 -50.35 2.54 -46.12
N ILE A 5 -49.27 3.21 -45.72
CA ILE A 5 -48.12 2.60 -45.08
C ILE A 5 -48.38 2.70 -43.58
N LEU A 6 -48.62 1.56 -42.95
CA LEU A 6 -48.78 1.45 -41.50
C LEU A 6 -47.39 1.43 -40.86
N SER A 7 -46.93 2.59 -40.39
CA SER A 7 -45.68 2.69 -39.63
C SER A 7 -45.89 2.12 -38.23
N LEU A 8 -45.40 0.91 -37.99
CA LEU A 8 -45.36 0.29 -36.68
C LEU A 8 -44.22 0.93 -35.86
N LEU A 9 -44.56 1.84 -34.95
CA LEU A 9 -43.62 2.37 -33.96
C LEU A 9 -43.28 1.24 -32.97
N LEU A 10 -42.09 0.66 -33.11
CA LEU A 10 -41.54 -0.24 -32.10
C LEU A 10 -40.97 0.62 -30.96
N VAL A 11 -41.73 0.76 -29.87
CA VAL A 11 -41.22 1.36 -28.63
C VAL A 11 -40.33 0.30 -27.96
N THR A 12 -39.03 0.37 -28.21
CA THR A 12 -38.06 -0.43 -27.46
C THR A 12 -37.88 0.20 -26.08
N SER A 13 -38.63 -0.27 -25.10
CA SER A 13 -38.36 -0.01 -23.69
C SER A 13 -37.00 -0.62 -23.34
N GLY A 14 -35.97 0.22 -23.25
CA GLY A 14 -34.66 -0.17 -22.74
C GLY A 14 -34.76 -0.55 -21.26
N LEU A 15 -34.92 -1.84 -20.97
CA LEU A 15 -34.66 -2.39 -19.65
C LEU A 15 -33.16 -2.28 -19.41
N GLY A 16 -32.75 -1.24 -18.69
CA GLY A 16 -31.39 -1.15 -18.15
C GLY A 16 -31.18 -2.30 -17.18
N ILE A 17 -30.38 -3.29 -17.60
CA ILE A 17 -29.91 -4.35 -16.71
C ILE A 17 -28.91 -3.68 -15.76
N SER A 18 -29.37 -3.33 -14.55
CA SER A 18 -28.48 -3.05 -13.44
C SER A 18 -27.84 -4.37 -13.05
N THR A 19 -26.60 -4.60 -13.48
CA THR A 19 -25.81 -5.72 -12.99
C THR A 19 -25.45 -5.42 -11.54
N ALA A 20 -26.18 -6.02 -10.59
CA ALA A 20 -25.75 -6.05 -9.21
C ALA A 20 -24.34 -6.66 -9.16
N HIS A 21 -23.35 -5.89 -8.72
CA HIS A 21 -22.00 -6.43 -8.50
C HIS A 21 -22.11 -7.55 -7.47
N ALA A 22 -21.57 -8.73 -7.79
CA ALA A 22 -21.51 -9.82 -6.82
C ALA A 22 -20.70 -9.36 -5.60
N LYS A 23 -21.21 -9.63 -4.40
CA LYS A 23 -20.48 -9.36 -3.16
C LYS A 23 -19.17 -10.13 -3.16
N GLU A 24 -18.06 -9.43 -2.95
CA GLU A 24 -16.71 -9.98 -2.97
C GLU A 24 -16.04 -9.87 -1.59
N LEU A 25 -15.16 -10.84 -1.29
CA LEU A 25 -14.31 -10.87 -0.10
C LEU A 25 -12.87 -11.07 -0.55
N VAL A 26 -12.03 -10.08 -0.26
CA VAL A 26 -10.57 -10.13 -0.49
C VAL A 26 -9.87 -10.00 0.85
N ASN A 27 -8.90 -10.89 1.13
CA ASN A 27 -7.99 -10.74 2.28
C ASN A 27 -6.58 -11.22 1.89
N LEU A 28 -5.72 -10.29 1.51
CA LEU A 28 -4.35 -10.59 1.07
C LEU A 28 -3.51 -11.07 2.26
N PRO A 29 -2.59 -12.03 2.10
CA PRO A 29 -1.78 -12.56 3.20
C PRO A 29 -0.59 -11.65 3.56
N VAL A 30 -0.87 -10.39 3.91
CA VAL A 30 0.15 -9.43 4.39
C VAL A 30 0.56 -9.77 5.83
N PRO A 31 1.85 -10.07 6.11
CA PRO A 31 2.32 -10.32 7.46
C PRO A 31 2.17 -9.10 8.36
N TYR A 32 1.63 -9.28 9.57
CA TYR A 32 1.50 -8.21 10.54
C TYR A 32 2.84 -7.85 11.20
N ILE A 33 3.09 -6.54 11.33
CA ILE A 33 4.18 -5.94 12.10
C ILE A 33 3.58 -4.84 12.98
N SER A 34 3.87 -4.90 14.29
CA SER A 34 3.58 -3.82 15.24
C SER A 34 4.59 -2.68 15.09
N GLU A 35 4.15 -1.42 15.19
CA GLU A 35 5.05 -0.26 15.22
C GLU A 35 6.00 -0.28 16.43
N ALA A 36 5.55 -0.89 17.53
CA ALA A 36 6.34 -1.17 18.72
C ALA A 36 6.41 -2.70 18.92
N PRO A 37 7.38 -3.41 18.31
CA PRO A 37 7.45 -4.87 18.42
C PRO A 37 7.57 -5.40 19.86
N ASP A 38 8.12 -4.59 20.77
CA ASP A 38 8.21 -4.89 22.21
C ASP A 38 7.05 -4.34 23.04
N GLY A 39 6.09 -3.64 22.43
CA GLY A 39 4.98 -2.97 23.12
C GLY A 39 5.39 -1.71 23.89
N LEU A 40 6.60 -1.20 23.65
CA LEU A 40 7.12 0.01 24.30
C LEU A 40 6.97 1.23 23.39
N MET A 41 6.08 2.15 23.76
CA MET A 41 5.84 3.42 23.04
C MET A 41 6.86 4.49 23.43
N VAL A 42 8.12 4.24 23.11
CA VAL A 42 9.25 5.18 23.27
C VAL A 42 9.98 5.33 21.95
N LYS A 43 10.71 6.43 21.76
CA LYS A 43 11.49 6.64 20.53
C LYS A 43 12.45 5.45 20.26
N PRO A 44 12.59 5.00 19.00
CA PRO A 44 11.92 5.52 17.81
C PRO A 44 10.47 5.02 17.60
N TRP A 45 10.03 3.99 18.32
CA TRP A 45 8.79 3.23 18.08
C TRP A 45 7.48 4.02 18.16
N ASN A 46 7.46 5.11 18.93
CA ASN A 46 6.23 5.87 19.17
C ASN A 46 5.75 6.71 17.98
N ASN A 47 6.51 6.73 16.88
CA ASN A 47 6.12 7.30 15.58
C ASN A 47 6.63 6.40 14.45
N SER A 48 6.53 5.07 14.60
CA SER A 48 7.04 4.12 13.61
C SER A 48 5.96 3.47 12.74
N CYS A 49 4.79 4.11 12.62
CA CYS A 49 3.67 3.54 11.87
C CYS A 49 3.97 3.48 10.36
N GLU A 50 4.72 4.43 9.82
CA GLU A 50 5.15 4.53 8.42
C GLU A 50 6.16 3.44 8.07
N GLU A 51 7.19 3.28 8.90
CA GLU A 51 8.23 2.29 8.73
C GLU A 51 7.68 0.87 8.95
N ALA A 52 6.78 0.67 9.92
CA ALA A 52 6.11 -0.60 10.13
C ALA A 52 5.21 -0.97 8.93
N SER A 53 4.44 -0.02 8.40
CA SER A 53 3.61 -0.23 7.21
C SER A 53 4.46 -0.57 5.98
N THR A 54 5.56 0.16 5.80
CA THR A 54 6.51 -0.10 4.72
C THR A 54 7.17 -1.47 4.86
N ALA A 55 7.57 -1.85 6.09
CA ALA A 55 8.16 -3.15 6.38
C ALA A 55 7.18 -4.32 6.14
N MET A 56 5.88 -4.15 6.44
CA MET A 56 4.86 -5.16 6.14
C MET A 56 4.78 -5.44 4.64
N LEU A 57 4.84 -4.38 3.83
CA LEU A 57 4.77 -4.51 2.38
C LEU A 57 6.08 -5.02 1.77
N ASP A 58 7.24 -4.70 2.33
CA ASP A 58 8.50 -5.35 1.98
C ASP A 58 8.39 -6.88 2.16
N GLU A 59 7.86 -7.34 3.30
CA GLU A 59 7.65 -8.78 3.55
C GLU A 59 6.66 -9.41 2.56
N TYR A 60 5.50 -8.75 2.34
CA TYR A 60 4.48 -9.23 1.42
C TYR A 60 5.02 -9.35 -0.03
N TYR A 61 5.66 -8.30 -0.55
CA TYR A 61 6.19 -8.30 -1.91
C TYR A 61 7.46 -9.15 -2.07
N ALA A 62 8.20 -9.41 -0.98
CA ALA A 62 9.26 -10.42 -0.95
C ALA A 62 8.72 -11.86 -1.01
N GLY A 63 7.41 -12.06 -0.90
CA GLY A 63 6.76 -13.37 -0.97
C GLY A 63 6.50 -14.02 0.39
N ASN A 64 6.69 -13.31 1.51
CA ASN A 64 6.30 -13.82 2.82
C ASN A 64 4.76 -13.88 2.93
N ARG A 65 4.26 -15.01 3.43
CA ARG A 65 2.82 -15.29 3.58
C ARG A 65 2.46 -15.67 5.03
N ASP A 66 3.40 -15.55 5.96
CA ASP A 66 3.16 -15.77 7.38
C ASP A 66 2.17 -14.73 7.92
N LYS A 67 1.36 -15.12 8.92
CA LYS A 67 0.41 -14.18 9.54
C LYS A 67 1.09 -13.00 10.24
N LYS A 68 2.28 -13.21 10.81
CA LYS A 68 3.02 -12.20 11.56
C LYS A 68 4.51 -12.35 11.30
N THR A 69 5.23 -11.24 11.25
CA THR A 69 6.69 -11.26 11.17
C THR A 69 7.29 -11.48 12.55
N ALA A 70 8.31 -12.33 12.64
CA ALA A 70 9.03 -12.57 13.89
C ALA A 70 9.58 -11.25 14.47
N LYS A 71 9.43 -11.06 15.78
CA LYS A 71 9.76 -9.79 16.46
C LYS A 71 11.15 -9.25 16.14
N THR A 72 12.19 -10.09 16.17
CA THR A 72 13.57 -9.68 15.86
C THR A 72 13.70 -9.17 14.42
N LYS A 73 13.02 -9.81 13.46
CA LYS A 73 12.99 -9.37 12.06
C LYS A 73 12.21 -8.07 11.92
N ALA A 74 11.04 -7.96 12.55
CA ALA A 74 10.23 -6.75 12.56
C ALA A 74 11.02 -5.52 13.06
N LYS A 75 11.71 -5.65 14.20
CA LYS A 75 12.59 -4.58 14.73
C LYS A 75 13.67 -4.18 13.73
N LYS A 76 14.35 -5.16 13.14
CA LYS A 76 15.40 -4.89 12.14
C LYS A 76 14.86 -4.17 10.91
N SER A 77 13.70 -4.58 10.41
CA SER A 77 13.07 -3.96 9.24
C SER A 77 12.63 -2.53 9.51
N ILE A 78 12.03 -2.25 10.68
CA ILE A 78 11.65 -0.88 11.09
C ILE A 78 12.89 0.00 11.27
N LEU A 79 13.88 -0.46 12.05
CA LEU A 79 15.09 0.33 12.33
C LEU A 79 15.89 0.66 11.06
N ARG A 80 15.86 -0.21 10.05
CA ARG A 80 16.44 0.08 8.74
C ARG A 80 15.82 1.33 8.12
N TYR A 81 14.50 1.49 8.18
CA TYR A 81 13.83 2.68 7.62
C TYR A 81 14.06 3.92 8.47
N VAL A 82 14.05 3.79 9.79
CA VAL A 82 14.45 4.86 10.72
C VAL A 82 15.85 5.39 10.41
N GLU A 83 16.83 4.51 10.17
CA GLU A 83 18.19 4.90 9.79
C GLU A 83 18.25 5.63 8.44
N ILE A 84 17.43 5.19 7.47
CA ILE A 84 17.34 5.82 6.15
C ILE A 84 16.74 7.21 6.28
N GLU A 85 15.65 7.37 7.00
CA GLU A 85 14.99 8.67 7.22
C GLU A 85 15.89 9.65 7.96
N ASN A 86 16.57 9.22 9.03
CA ASN A 86 17.57 10.04 9.71
C ASN A 86 18.68 10.52 8.76
N LYS A 87 19.08 9.68 7.78
CA LYS A 87 20.08 10.06 6.78
C LYS A 87 19.54 10.99 5.70
N VAL A 88 18.30 10.80 5.27
CA VAL A 88 17.70 11.52 4.13
C VAL A 88 17.07 12.85 4.56
N PHE A 89 16.38 12.85 5.70
CA PHE A 89 15.61 13.98 6.22
C PHE A 89 16.23 14.62 7.48
N GLY A 90 17.09 13.89 8.20
CA GLY A 90 17.64 14.35 9.48
C GLY A 90 16.75 14.07 10.69
N TYR A 91 15.63 13.37 10.49
CA TYR A 91 14.66 12.98 11.53
C TYR A 91 13.90 11.72 11.10
N ASN A 92 13.16 11.10 12.03
CA ASN A 92 12.35 9.88 11.86
C ASN A 92 11.02 9.96 12.66
N GLY A 93 10.43 11.15 12.70
CA GLY A 93 9.07 11.35 13.22
C GLY A 93 8.04 11.10 12.12
N ASN A 94 6.84 11.65 12.27
CA ASN A 94 5.78 11.47 11.27
C ASN A 94 6.28 11.86 9.88
N THR A 95 6.27 10.92 8.93
CA THR A 95 6.55 11.18 7.53
C THR A 95 5.26 11.28 6.74
N ASN A 96 5.25 12.27 5.86
CA ASN A 96 4.11 12.62 5.05
C ASN A 96 4.08 11.76 3.76
N ALA A 97 3.04 11.85 2.94
CA ALA A 97 2.90 11.00 1.75
C ALA A 97 4.08 11.12 0.78
N ALA A 98 4.57 12.35 0.57
CA ALA A 98 5.69 12.63 -0.33
C ALA A 98 7.01 12.05 0.21
N GLU A 99 7.21 12.14 1.52
CA GLU A 99 8.37 11.57 2.22
C GLU A 99 8.33 10.04 2.18
N MET A 100 7.18 9.43 2.48
CA MET A 100 6.98 7.98 2.40
C MET A 100 7.26 7.45 0.99
N ILE A 101 6.70 8.05 -0.08
CA ILE A 101 6.98 7.56 -1.44
C ILE A 101 8.45 7.72 -1.83
N LYS A 102 9.13 8.76 -1.33
CA LYS A 102 10.56 8.95 -1.58
C LYS A 102 11.34 7.80 -0.96
N ILE A 103 11.07 7.49 0.30
CA ILE A 103 11.74 6.39 1.02
C ILE A 103 11.40 5.04 0.37
N ILE A 104 10.14 4.76 0.07
CA ILE A 104 9.70 3.52 -0.57
C ILE A 104 10.38 3.34 -1.93
N ASN A 105 10.27 4.32 -2.83
CA ASN A 105 10.72 4.17 -4.21
C ASN A 105 12.25 4.18 -4.34
N GLU A 106 12.94 4.89 -3.43
CA GLU A 106 14.41 4.96 -3.44
C GLU A 106 15.11 3.92 -2.56
N TYR A 107 14.39 3.16 -1.73
CA TYR A 107 14.99 2.22 -0.78
C TYR A 107 14.30 0.87 -0.61
N SER A 108 13.02 0.69 -0.94
CA SER A 108 12.46 -0.67 -1.03
C SER A 108 13.06 -1.40 -2.24
N MET A 109 13.37 -2.68 -2.02
CA MET A 109 13.86 -3.59 -3.06
C MET A 109 12.73 -4.44 -3.68
N TYR A 110 11.51 -4.34 -3.13
CA TYR A 110 10.41 -5.25 -3.42
C TYR A 110 9.20 -4.57 -4.05
N PHE A 111 8.98 -3.28 -3.75
CA PHE A 111 7.83 -2.56 -4.24
C PHE A 111 8.10 -1.08 -4.55
N GLU A 112 7.12 -0.45 -5.17
CA GLU A 112 7.01 0.99 -5.34
C GLU A 112 5.63 1.47 -4.92
N ALA A 113 5.50 2.77 -4.72
CA ALA A 113 4.26 3.42 -4.35
C ALA A 113 4.04 4.72 -5.14
N ILE A 114 2.77 5.02 -5.38
CA ILE A 114 2.29 6.29 -5.93
C ILE A 114 1.24 6.90 -4.99
N ILE A 115 1.20 8.22 -4.94
CA ILE A 115 0.18 8.95 -4.18
C ILE A 115 -1.12 8.94 -4.98
N LYS A 116 -2.20 8.44 -4.38
CA LYS A 116 -3.56 8.65 -4.86
C LYS A 116 -4.27 9.64 -3.94
N ILE A 117 -4.62 10.78 -4.52
CA ILE A 117 -5.43 11.81 -3.88
C ILE A 117 -6.91 11.48 -4.08
N ASN A 118 -7.70 11.65 -3.02
CA ASN A 118 -9.15 11.43 -3.00
C ASN A 118 -9.55 10.06 -3.61
N PRO A 119 -9.02 8.94 -3.08
CA PRO A 119 -9.42 7.62 -3.56
C PRO A 119 -10.92 7.39 -3.34
N THR A 120 -11.57 6.83 -4.35
CA THR A 120 -12.91 6.25 -4.22
C THR A 120 -12.84 4.88 -3.56
N LEU A 121 -13.98 4.34 -3.11
CA LEU A 121 -14.06 2.96 -2.61
C LEU A 121 -13.61 1.98 -3.71
N ASP A 122 -14.10 2.17 -4.93
CA ASP A 122 -13.76 1.32 -6.07
C ASP A 122 -12.28 1.41 -6.44
N ASP A 123 -11.65 2.59 -6.38
CA ASP A 123 -10.20 2.70 -6.58
C ASP A 123 -9.43 1.79 -5.61
N ILE A 124 -9.81 1.79 -4.33
CA ILE A 124 -9.17 0.95 -3.30
C ILE A 124 -9.44 -0.53 -3.56
N LYS A 125 -10.69 -0.91 -3.83
CA LYS A 125 -11.08 -2.30 -4.10
C LYS A 125 -10.37 -2.85 -5.35
N ASN A 126 -10.20 -2.05 -6.39
CA ASN A 126 -9.50 -2.43 -7.61
C ASN A 126 -8.02 -2.74 -7.36
N GLU A 127 -7.35 -1.99 -6.48
CA GLU A 127 -5.99 -2.31 -6.06
C GLU A 127 -5.94 -3.64 -5.29
N LEU A 128 -6.83 -3.81 -4.31
CA LEU A 128 -6.88 -5.01 -3.46
C LEU A 128 -7.18 -6.28 -4.27
N THR A 129 -8.14 -6.20 -5.20
CA THR A 129 -8.50 -7.30 -6.11
C THR A 129 -7.35 -7.67 -7.06
N ALA A 130 -6.44 -6.74 -7.31
CA ALA A 130 -5.26 -6.95 -8.13
C ALA A 130 -4.01 -7.32 -7.31
N ASP A 131 -4.19 -7.87 -6.10
CA ASP A 131 -3.14 -8.30 -5.17
C ASP A 131 -2.22 -7.16 -4.68
N ARG A 132 -2.69 -5.91 -4.73
CA ARG A 132 -1.95 -4.71 -4.33
C ARG A 132 -2.52 -4.14 -3.03
N PRO A 133 -1.97 -4.49 -1.86
CA PRO A 133 -2.34 -3.83 -0.61
C PRO A 133 -1.96 -2.35 -0.66
N ILE A 134 -2.66 -1.52 0.11
CA ILE A 134 -2.45 -0.07 0.09
C ILE A 134 -2.04 0.43 1.48
N ILE A 135 -1.30 1.53 1.52
CA ILE A 135 -1.00 2.23 2.77
C ILE A 135 -1.97 3.41 2.90
N ALA A 136 -2.68 3.52 4.01
CA ALA A 136 -3.65 4.58 4.26
C ALA A 136 -3.09 5.61 5.24
N LEU A 137 -3.12 6.89 4.87
CA LEU A 137 -2.72 7.99 5.75
C LEU A 137 -3.97 8.58 6.40
N LEU A 138 -4.04 8.54 7.73
CA LEU A 138 -5.28 8.64 8.47
C LEU A 138 -5.19 9.66 9.59
N TYR A 139 -6.34 10.28 9.88
CA TYR A 139 -6.55 10.95 11.14
C TYR A 139 -7.10 9.94 12.16
N GLY A 140 -6.24 9.42 13.02
CA GLY A 140 -6.51 8.31 13.94
C GLY A 140 -7.71 8.53 14.87
N LYS A 141 -8.01 9.77 15.25
CA LYS A 141 -9.20 10.08 16.06
C LYS A 141 -10.49 9.62 15.38
N ASN A 142 -10.59 9.74 14.06
CA ASN A 142 -11.79 9.38 13.31
C ASN A 142 -11.96 7.87 13.10
N LEU A 143 -10.94 7.08 13.42
CA LEU A 143 -11.06 5.61 13.44
C LEU A 143 -11.94 5.13 14.60
N ASN A 144 -12.14 5.96 15.64
CA ASN A 144 -12.90 5.61 16.84
C ASN A 144 -12.47 4.28 17.48
N ASN A 145 -11.17 3.93 17.37
CA ASN A 145 -10.63 2.71 17.94
C ASN A 145 -10.18 2.97 19.39
N PRO A 146 -10.89 2.46 20.42
CA PRO A 146 -10.55 2.72 21.82
C PRO A 146 -9.27 2.01 22.28
N ARG A 147 -8.71 1.10 21.46
CA ARG A 147 -7.50 0.35 21.80
C ARG A 147 -6.22 1.12 21.48
N ILE A 148 -6.30 2.17 20.66
CA ILE A 148 -5.16 3.01 20.28
C ILE A 148 -5.31 4.39 20.92
N GLN A 149 -4.28 4.85 21.62
CA GLN A 149 -4.31 6.11 22.38
C GLN A 149 -3.56 7.21 21.62
N PHE A 150 -4.12 7.67 20.49
CA PHE A 150 -3.52 8.69 19.61
C PHE A 150 -3.12 9.99 20.34
N SER A 151 -3.91 10.46 21.31
CA SER A 151 -3.58 11.72 22.00
C SER A 151 -2.38 11.62 22.94
N ARG A 152 -1.99 10.41 23.37
CA ARG A 152 -0.88 10.19 24.31
C ARG A 152 0.46 9.99 23.61
N SER A 153 0.47 9.58 22.34
CA SER A 153 1.68 9.45 21.52
C SER A 153 2.16 10.79 20.93
N GLY A 154 1.35 11.84 21.02
CA GLY A 154 1.72 13.21 20.61
C GLY A 154 1.27 13.59 19.20
N SER A 155 0.56 12.71 18.49
CA SER A 155 -0.02 12.99 17.17
C SER A 155 -1.27 12.15 16.93
N TYR A 156 -2.26 12.74 16.26
CA TYR A 156 -3.40 12.01 15.72
C TYR A 156 -3.16 11.49 14.30
N TYR A 157 -1.99 11.77 13.73
CA TYR A 157 -1.59 11.13 12.49
C TYR A 157 -1.40 9.63 12.73
N HIS A 158 -1.84 8.83 11.77
CA HIS A 158 -1.67 7.39 11.79
C HIS A 158 -1.52 6.86 10.37
N THR A 159 -0.84 5.72 10.23
CA THR A 159 -0.85 4.98 8.98
C THR A 159 -0.83 3.49 9.20
N PHE A 160 -1.55 2.77 8.34
CA PHE A 160 -1.55 1.32 8.34
C PHE A 160 -1.81 0.75 6.95
N VAL A 161 -1.70 -0.57 6.84
CA VAL A 161 -1.95 -1.29 5.58
C VAL A 161 -3.41 -1.74 5.51
N ILE A 162 -4.13 -1.32 4.47
CA ILE A 162 -5.39 -1.95 4.06
C ILE A 162 -5.02 -3.10 3.11
N LYS A 163 -5.51 -4.29 3.45
CA LYS A 163 -5.10 -5.55 2.81
C LYS A 163 -6.28 -6.38 2.30
N GLY A 164 -7.50 -5.87 2.44
CA GLY A 164 -8.69 -6.59 2.04
C GLY A 164 -9.97 -5.80 2.26
N PHE A 165 -11.07 -6.35 1.78
CA PHE A 165 -12.42 -5.83 1.97
C PHE A 165 -13.44 -6.96 1.96
N ASP A 166 -14.60 -6.69 2.53
CA ASP A 166 -15.74 -7.61 2.64
C ASP A 166 -17.03 -6.85 2.30
N ASP A 167 -17.57 -7.10 1.10
CA ASP A 167 -18.81 -6.44 0.64
C ASP A 167 -20.06 -6.94 1.36
N GLU A 168 -19.98 -8.07 2.06
CA GLU A 168 -21.10 -8.55 2.85
C GLU A 168 -21.29 -7.70 4.10
N THR A 169 -20.20 -7.34 4.76
CA THR A 169 -20.21 -6.55 5.99
C THR A 169 -19.88 -5.08 5.80
N GLU A 170 -19.54 -4.66 4.57
CA GLU A 170 -19.10 -3.31 4.20
C GLU A 170 -17.88 -2.84 5.01
N GLU A 171 -16.87 -3.73 5.09
CA GLU A 171 -15.68 -3.53 5.92
C GLU A 171 -14.40 -3.66 5.13
N PHE A 172 -13.43 -2.79 5.43
CA PHE A 172 -12.03 -3.02 5.09
C PHE A 172 -11.40 -3.95 6.13
N ILE A 173 -10.48 -4.79 5.66
CA ILE A 173 -9.61 -5.62 6.49
C ILE A 173 -8.21 -4.99 6.46
N VAL A 174 -7.66 -4.71 7.63
CA VAL A 174 -6.43 -3.94 7.78
C VAL A 174 -5.43 -4.64 8.71
N ASN A 175 -4.15 -4.31 8.55
CA ASN A 175 -3.13 -4.56 9.55
C ASN A 175 -2.79 -3.24 10.26
N ASP A 176 -3.50 -2.95 11.35
CA ASP A 176 -3.35 -1.73 12.14
C ASP A 176 -2.19 -1.87 13.14
N ASN A 177 -1.02 -1.37 12.76
CA ASN A 177 0.23 -1.54 13.49
C ASN A 177 0.29 -0.84 14.86
N GLY A 178 -0.63 0.10 15.14
CA GLY A 178 -0.78 0.77 16.45
C GLY A 178 -1.61 -0.04 17.45
N ASP A 179 -2.30 -1.10 17.02
CA ASP A 179 -3.04 -2.01 17.90
C ASP A 179 -2.23 -3.28 18.20
N PHE A 180 -1.48 -3.25 19.30
CA PHE A 180 -0.60 -4.35 19.73
C PHE A 180 -1.31 -5.65 20.10
N THR A 181 -2.65 -5.63 20.19
CA THR A 181 -3.46 -6.77 20.60
C THR A 181 -4.21 -7.41 19.44
N LYS A 182 -4.88 -6.60 18.63
CA LYS A 182 -5.84 -7.04 17.60
C LYS A 182 -5.60 -6.35 16.25
N GLY A 183 -4.41 -5.80 16.03
CA GLY A 183 -4.07 -5.11 14.78
C GLY A 183 -4.06 -5.98 13.52
N LEU A 184 -3.83 -7.30 13.64
CA LEU A 184 -3.88 -8.24 12.51
C LEU A 184 -5.33 -8.51 12.09
N ASP A 185 -5.61 -8.35 10.79
CA ASP A 185 -6.95 -8.55 10.20
C ASP A 185 -8.06 -7.74 10.90
N LEU A 186 -7.71 -6.55 11.41
CA LEU A 186 -8.67 -5.68 12.04
C LEU A 186 -9.68 -5.17 11.02
N ARG A 187 -10.94 -5.05 11.42
CA ARG A 187 -12.04 -4.63 10.55
C ARG A 187 -12.53 -3.24 10.91
N TYR A 188 -12.72 -2.41 9.89
CA TYR A 188 -13.34 -1.08 9.98
C TYR A 188 -14.38 -0.95 8.88
N LYS A 189 -15.51 -0.30 9.16
CA LYS A 189 -16.51 0.02 8.13
C LYS A 189 -15.88 0.88 7.02
N TYR A 190 -16.33 0.71 5.79
CA TYR A 190 -15.90 1.52 4.66
C TYR A 190 -15.98 3.01 4.98
N ASP A 191 -17.12 3.47 5.50
CA ASP A 191 -17.34 4.86 5.88
C ASP A 191 -16.41 5.35 6.98
N THR A 192 -16.00 4.48 7.92
CA THR A 192 -15.03 4.84 8.96
C THR A 192 -13.66 5.16 8.36
N ILE A 193 -13.15 4.28 7.48
CA ILE A 193 -11.85 4.51 6.82
C ILE A 193 -11.95 5.67 5.85
N LEU A 194 -12.98 5.71 5.00
CA LEU A 194 -13.17 6.78 4.04
C LEU A 194 -13.35 8.12 4.75
N GLY A 195 -14.04 8.17 5.89
CA GLY A 195 -14.13 9.35 6.74
C GLY A 195 -12.79 9.73 7.39
N ALA A 196 -12.03 8.76 7.89
CA ALA A 196 -10.68 9.00 8.44
C ALA A 196 -9.66 9.45 7.38
N LEU A 197 -9.89 9.12 6.09
CA LEU A 197 -9.19 9.67 4.93
C LEU A 197 -9.71 11.06 4.55
N ARG A 198 -11.04 11.31 4.63
CA ARG A 198 -11.75 12.43 3.98
C ARG A 198 -12.25 13.56 4.88
N ASP A 199 -12.12 13.50 6.20
CA ASP A 199 -12.77 14.51 7.05
C ASP A 199 -11.84 15.66 7.48
N TYR A 200 -12.45 16.65 8.14
CA TYR A 200 -12.17 18.07 8.17
C TYR A 200 -10.86 18.44 8.85
N ALA A 201 -9.97 19.01 8.03
CA ALA A 201 -8.62 19.44 8.35
C ALA A 201 -7.66 18.25 8.62
N LEU A 202 -6.54 18.31 7.91
CA LEU A 202 -5.29 17.70 8.30
C LEU A 202 -5.02 16.24 7.82
N ARG A 203 -4.28 16.03 6.71
CA ARG A 203 -4.07 14.70 6.07
C ARG A 203 -2.63 14.32 5.65
N ASP A 204 -1.74 15.30 5.57
CA ASP A 204 -0.33 15.15 5.24
C ASP A 204 0.50 15.90 6.28
N TYR A 205 1.40 15.26 7.02
CA TYR A 205 2.09 15.93 8.12
C TYR A 205 2.92 17.12 7.58
N ASN A 206 2.51 18.33 7.95
CA ASN A 206 3.21 19.56 7.63
C ASN A 206 4.21 19.83 8.73
N HIS A 207 5.49 19.61 8.44
CA HIS A 207 6.59 19.81 9.37
C HIS A 207 6.76 21.27 9.86
N LYS A 208 6.20 22.26 9.15
CA LYS A 208 6.24 23.68 9.56
C LYS A 208 5.19 23.98 10.62
N THR A 209 3.99 23.44 10.47
CA THR A 209 2.87 23.68 11.40
C THR A 209 2.79 22.60 12.47
N GLN A 210 3.44 21.46 12.26
CA GLN A 210 3.28 20.22 13.02
C GLN A 210 1.83 19.71 13.01
N LEU A 211 1.07 20.11 11.99
CA LEU A 211 -0.31 19.70 11.77
C LEU A 211 -0.36 18.89 10.48
N THR A 212 -1.30 17.95 10.36
CA THR A 212 -1.53 17.30 9.06
C THR A 212 -2.21 18.33 8.11
N GLU A 213 -2.18 18.23 6.77
CA GLU A 213 -2.87 19.14 5.83
C GLU A 213 -3.47 18.39 4.62
N LYS A 214 -4.50 18.93 3.96
CA LYS A 214 -5.28 18.28 2.87
C LYS A 214 -4.37 17.79 1.71
N PRO A 215 -4.75 16.79 0.88
CA PRO A 215 -6.04 16.08 0.75
C PRO A 215 -6.03 14.59 1.20
N ALA A 216 -7.16 13.89 1.03
CA ALA A 216 -7.29 12.45 1.36
C ALA A 216 -6.27 11.67 0.58
N THR A 217 -5.47 10.85 1.26
CA THR A 217 -4.28 10.25 0.66
C THR A 217 -4.14 8.79 1.04
N VAL A 218 -3.97 7.97 0.02
CA VAL A 218 -3.47 6.59 0.15
C VAL A 218 -2.26 6.44 -0.75
N LEU A 219 -1.39 5.51 -0.40
CA LEU A 219 -0.32 5.06 -1.28
C LEU A 219 -0.77 3.77 -1.95
N PHE A 220 -0.97 3.84 -3.26
CA PHE A 220 -1.16 2.65 -4.08
C PHE A 220 0.21 2.03 -4.31
N THR A 221 0.33 0.75 -4.03
CA THR A 221 1.61 0.04 -4.06
C THR A 221 1.60 -1.02 -5.15
N SER A 222 2.74 -1.27 -5.77
CA SER A 222 2.86 -2.32 -6.79
C SER A 222 4.19 -3.04 -6.68
N GLN A 223 4.24 -4.30 -7.09
CA GLN A 223 5.47 -5.07 -7.08
C GLN A 223 6.51 -4.42 -7.98
N ARG A 224 7.73 -4.26 -7.48
CA ARG A 224 8.87 -3.79 -8.25
C ARG A 224 10.17 -4.36 -7.69
N MET A 225 10.79 -5.27 -8.44
CA MET A 225 12.09 -5.84 -8.08
C MET A 225 13.06 -5.75 -9.26
N LEU A 226 14.32 -5.47 -8.97
CA LEU A 226 15.41 -5.63 -9.94
C LEU A 226 16.15 -6.89 -9.59
N VAL A 227 16.26 -7.82 -10.54
CA VAL A 227 16.84 -9.13 -10.28
C VAL A 227 17.83 -9.56 -11.37
N LYS A 228 18.75 -10.43 -10.99
CA LYS A 228 19.64 -11.17 -11.91
C LYS A 228 19.77 -12.61 -11.43
N THR A 229 20.20 -13.51 -12.31
CA THR A 229 20.55 -14.88 -11.91
C THR A 229 22.05 -15.03 -11.68
N VAL A 230 22.45 -16.03 -10.91
CA VAL A 230 23.87 -16.41 -10.78
C VAL A 230 24.43 -16.74 -12.17
N GLY A 231 25.63 -16.23 -12.49
CA GLY A 231 26.33 -16.48 -13.76
C GLY A 231 25.78 -15.73 -14.98
N ASN A 232 24.78 -14.85 -14.81
CA ASN A 232 24.24 -14.02 -15.90
C ASN A 232 24.13 -12.55 -15.47
N ASN A 233 24.64 -11.64 -16.30
CA ASN A 233 24.62 -10.20 -16.03
C ASN A 233 23.36 -9.49 -16.56
N LYS A 234 22.43 -10.21 -17.19
CA LYS A 234 21.14 -9.66 -17.59
C LYS A 234 20.33 -9.28 -16.35
N ILE A 235 19.90 -8.03 -16.30
CA ILE A 235 18.98 -7.52 -15.28
C ILE A 235 17.56 -7.63 -15.79
N TYR A 236 16.66 -8.06 -14.92
CA TYR A 236 15.23 -8.11 -15.17
C TYR A 236 14.52 -7.21 -14.17
N LEU A 237 13.55 -6.44 -14.65
CA LEU A 237 12.53 -5.82 -13.84
C LEU A 237 11.41 -6.85 -13.62
N ILE A 238 11.06 -7.13 -12.37
CA ILE A 238 9.83 -7.81 -12.01
C ILE A 238 8.81 -6.75 -11.61
N LYS A 239 7.69 -6.69 -12.31
CA LYS A 239 6.59 -5.77 -12.03
C LYS A 239 5.25 -6.46 -12.28
N ASP A 240 4.37 -6.42 -11.30
CA ASP A 240 3.02 -7.02 -11.34
C ASP A 240 3.03 -8.44 -11.93
N ASN A 241 3.87 -9.32 -11.37
CA ASN A 241 4.07 -10.71 -11.79
C ASN A 241 4.59 -10.92 -13.24
N LYS A 242 5.12 -9.88 -13.88
CA LYS A 242 5.79 -9.97 -15.19
C LYS A 242 7.28 -9.64 -15.07
N LYS A 243 8.09 -10.31 -15.88
CA LYS A 243 9.52 -10.02 -16.02
C LYS A 243 9.83 -9.32 -17.35
N SER A 244 10.58 -8.24 -17.28
CA SER A 244 11.07 -7.50 -18.46
C SER A 244 12.58 -7.40 -18.41
N TYR A 245 13.24 -7.78 -19.51
CA TYR A 245 14.69 -7.61 -19.62
C TYR A 245 15.03 -6.12 -19.71
N VAL A 246 15.94 -5.64 -18.86
CA VAL A 246 16.49 -4.28 -18.92
C VAL A 246 17.57 -4.26 -19.99
N SER A 247 17.25 -3.69 -21.15
CA SER A 247 18.01 -3.83 -22.39
C SER A 247 19.39 -3.15 -22.37
N SER A 248 19.56 -2.12 -21.52
CA SER A 248 20.83 -1.40 -21.44
C SER A 248 21.09 -0.77 -20.07
N PRO A 249 22.37 -0.52 -19.71
CA PRO A 249 22.72 0.29 -18.55
C PRO A 249 22.16 1.72 -18.59
N ALA A 250 21.90 2.26 -19.78
CA ALA A 250 21.31 3.58 -19.95
C ALA A 250 19.86 3.62 -19.42
N VAL A 251 19.05 2.62 -19.73
CA VAL A 251 17.69 2.48 -19.17
C VAL A 251 17.76 2.42 -17.65
N PHE A 252 18.67 1.60 -17.11
CA PHE A 252 18.87 1.48 -15.66
C PHE A 252 19.20 2.83 -15.00
N LYS A 253 20.11 3.61 -15.61
CA LYS A 253 20.51 4.93 -15.13
C LYS A 253 19.36 5.96 -15.23
N THR A 254 18.66 6.03 -16.36
CA THR A 254 17.55 6.99 -16.58
C THR A 254 16.39 6.76 -15.60
N ARG A 255 16.19 5.51 -15.15
CA ARG A 255 15.18 5.17 -14.13
C ARG A 255 15.63 5.46 -12.70
N GLY A 256 16.86 5.97 -12.50
CA GLY A 256 17.40 6.26 -11.16
C GLY A 256 17.65 5.00 -10.32
N TRP A 257 17.71 3.82 -10.94
CA TRP A 257 17.89 2.57 -10.22
C TRP A 257 19.31 2.43 -9.70
N LYS A 258 19.44 1.79 -8.53
CA LYS A 258 20.71 1.59 -7.84
C LYS A 258 21.14 0.14 -8.00
N TRP A 259 22.40 -0.09 -8.43
CA TRP A 259 22.95 -1.44 -8.60
C TRP A 259 22.92 -2.26 -7.31
N SER A 260 23.02 -1.60 -6.15
CA SER A 260 22.89 -2.23 -4.83
C SER A 260 21.51 -2.85 -4.55
N PHE A 261 20.49 -2.53 -5.35
CA PHE A 261 19.15 -3.10 -5.22
C PHE A 261 18.87 -4.26 -6.17
N VAL A 262 19.84 -4.61 -7.02
CA VAL A 262 19.74 -5.78 -7.87
C VAL A 262 19.90 -7.03 -7.01
N GLN A 263 18.82 -7.78 -6.85
CA GLN A 263 18.80 -9.02 -6.11
C GLN A 263 19.31 -10.17 -6.97
N THR A 264 20.06 -11.09 -6.37
CA THR A 264 20.44 -12.33 -7.06
C THR A 264 19.42 -13.40 -6.71
N VAL A 265 18.78 -13.98 -7.72
CA VAL A 265 17.72 -15.00 -7.58
C VAL A 265 18.11 -16.28 -8.33
N SER A 266 17.44 -17.38 -8.02
CA SER A 266 17.60 -18.61 -8.80
C SER A 266 16.96 -18.45 -10.19
N LYS A 267 17.50 -19.19 -11.16
CA LYS A 267 16.89 -19.28 -12.50
C LYS A 267 15.44 -19.78 -12.42
N THR A 268 15.21 -20.81 -11.61
CA THR A 268 13.88 -21.40 -11.40
C THR A 268 12.87 -20.42 -10.80
N TRP A 269 13.32 -19.48 -9.96
CA TRP A 269 12.44 -18.43 -9.43
C TRP A 269 12.07 -17.43 -10.53
N LEU A 270 13.06 -16.97 -11.32
CA LEU A 270 12.84 -16.02 -12.41
C LEU A 270 11.93 -16.60 -13.51
N GLU A 271 11.97 -17.91 -13.74
CA GLU A 271 11.17 -18.59 -14.76
C GLU A 271 9.67 -18.63 -14.45
N LYS A 272 9.25 -18.42 -13.19
CA LYS A 272 7.83 -18.36 -12.79
C LYS A 272 7.08 -17.16 -13.35
N PHE A 273 7.79 -16.08 -13.69
CA PHE A 273 7.19 -14.84 -14.15
C PHE A 273 6.97 -14.86 -15.67
N GLN A 274 5.81 -14.38 -16.10
CA GLN A 274 5.49 -14.20 -17.52
C GLN A 274 6.45 -13.17 -18.13
N SER A 275 7.01 -13.48 -19.30
CA SER A 275 7.87 -12.53 -20.02
C SER A 275 7.05 -11.39 -20.63
N GLY A 276 7.45 -10.16 -20.34
CA GLY A 276 7.01 -8.96 -21.02
C GLY A 276 8.05 -8.47 -22.04
N PRO A 277 7.75 -7.37 -22.76
CA PRO A 277 8.73 -6.74 -23.64
C PRO A 277 9.97 -6.29 -22.86
N ALA A 278 11.12 -6.27 -23.53
CA ALA A 278 12.32 -5.63 -23.01
C ALA A 278 12.08 -4.11 -22.87
N ILE A 279 12.74 -3.51 -21.88
CA ILE A 279 12.61 -2.08 -21.54
C ILE A 279 13.94 -1.35 -21.61
#